data_AF-A0A4Y3KDP3-F1
#
_entry.id   AF-A0A4Y3KDP3-F1
#
_cell.length_a   1.000
_cell.length_b   1.000
_cell.length_c   1.000
_cell.angle_alpha   90.00
_cell.angle_beta   90.00
_cell.angle_gamma   90.00
#
_symmetry.space_group_name_H-M   'P 1'
#
loop_
_entity.id
_entity.type
_entity.pdbx_description
1 polymer ?
#
loop_
_entity_poly.entity_id
_entity_poly.type
_entity_poly.pdbx_seq_one_letter_code
_entity_poly.pdbx_strand_id
1 'polypeptide(L)'
;MWLPGRLVAYPVPRPALLARATGPLVRIDTDVTALKISMQALLVLTSLLLVPLVLLHKGKGGGLSDMFGGGITSSAGSSGVAERNLNRITIGVALVWTAVIVVLGLIERYDG
;
A
#
# COMPACT_ATOMS: atom_id res chain seq x y z
N MET A 1 40.39 -33.92 57.72
CA MET A 1 40.81 -33.68 56.32
C MET A 1 39.59 -33.18 55.56
N TRP A 2 39.49 -31.86 55.37
CA TRP A 2 38.42 -31.15 54.67
C TRP A 2 38.65 -31.26 53.16
N LEU A 3 37.64 -31.62 52.35
CA LEU A 3 37.69 -31.42 50.90
C LEU A 3 36.93 -30.13 50.57
N PRO A 4 37.61 -29.04 50.23
CA PRO A 4 36.94 -27.82 49.79
C PRO A 4 36.59 -27.91 48.30
N GLY A 5 35.45 -27.32 47.93
CA GLY A 5 35.21 -26.88 46.56
C GLY A 5 34.42 -27.83 45.67
N ARG A 6 33.08 -27.72 45.70
CA ARG A 6 32.27 -27.88 44.49
C ARG A 6 31.74 -26.51 44.10
N LEU A 7 32.48 -25.82 43.23
CA LEU A 7 31.94 -24.70 42.48
C LEU A 7 30.90 -25.29 41.52
N VAL A 8 29.62 -25.15 41.87
CA VAL A 8 28.52 -25.36 40.93
C VAL A 8 28.64 -24.25 39.89
N ALA A 9 29.32 -24.56 38.78
CA ALA A 9 29.35 -23.71 37.62
C ALA A 9 27.93 -23.66 37.04
N TYR A 10 27.17 -22.63 37.35
CA TYR A 10 26.03 -22.29 36.51
C TYR A 10 26.58 -21.91 35.13
N PRO A 11 25.98 -22.38 34.04
CA PRO A 11 26.38 -21.97 32.72
C PRO A 11 26.15 -20.46 32.60
N VAL A 12 27.24 -19.69 32.55
CA VAL A 12 27.21 -18.29 32.10
C VAL A 12 26.62 -18.26 30.69
N PRO A 13 25.52 -17.52 30.44
CA PRO A 13 24.99 -17.36 29.11
C PRO A 13 26.08 -16.74 28.24
N ARG A 14 26.50 -17.45 27.19
CA ARG A 14 27.51 -16.94 26.25
C ARG A 14 26.92 -15.67 25.58
N PRO A 15 27.44 -14.46 25.82
CA PRO A 15 26.96 -13.27 25.10
C PRO A 15 27.24 -13.40 23.58
N ALA A 16 28.16 -14.27 23.19
CA ALA A 16 28.46 -14.60 21.80
C ALA A 16 27.29 -15.28 21.05
N LEU A 17 26.34 -15.92 21.75
CA LEU A 17 25.14 -16.48 21.10
C LEU A 17 24.09 -15.41 20.82
N LEU A 18 24.02 -14.35 21.63
CA LEU A 18 23.07 -13.26 21.48
C LEU A 18 23.50 -12.25 20.40
N ALA A 19 24.81 -12.08 20.20
CA ALA A 19 25.35 -11.24 19.13
C ALA A 19 25.18 -11.83 17.71
N ARG A 20 24.80 -13.11 17.58
CA ARG A 20 24.60 -13.81 16.30
C ARG A 20 23.19 -13.68 15.74
N ALA A 21 22.29 -12.95 16.41
CA ALA A 21 20.96 -12.66 15.89
C ALA A 21 20.97 -11.58 14.79
N THR A 22 22.08 -10.89 14.54
CA THR A 22 22.21 -9.90 13.45
C THR A 22 22.80 -10.51 12.17
N GLY A 23 22.52 -11.79 11.92
CA GLY A 23 22.96 -12.49 10.72
C GLY A 23 22.16 -12.08 9.47
N PRO A 24 22.59 -12.52 8.27
CA PRO A 24 21.90 -12.27 7.01
C PRO A 24 20.40 -12.64 7.04
N LEU A 25 20.03 -13.69 7.77
CA LEU A 25 18.64 -14.15 7.87
C LEU A 25 17.72 -13.08 8.49
N VAL A 26 18.14 -12.46 9.59
CA VAL A 26 17.35 -11.38 10.23
C VAL A 26 17.25 -10.13 9.34
N ARG A 27 18.25 -9.87 8.49
CA ARG A 27 18.13 -8.77 7.52
C ARG A 27 17.05 -9.05 6.48
N ILE A 28 17.01 -10.26 5.92
CA ILE A 28 16.00 -10.64 4.93
C ILE A 28 14.58 -10.51 5.50
N ASP A 29 14.37 -10.93 6.76
CA ASP A 29 13.06 -10.80 7.43
C ASP A 29 12.65 -9.33 7.58
N THR A 30 13.59 -8.45 7.94
CA THR A 30 13.34 -7.00 8.04
C THR A 30 13.14 -6.35 6.67
N ASP A 31 13.85 -6.80 5.64
CA ASP A 31 13.77 -6.26 4.28
C ASP A 31 12.41 -6.59 3.64
N VAL A 32 11.94 -7.84 3.81
CA VAL A 32 10.61 -8.28 3.35
C VAL A 32 9.49 -7.57 4.12
N THR A 33 9.67 -7.38 5.43
CA THR A 33 8.72 -6.62 6.26
C THR A 33 8.62 -5.17 5.80
N ALA A 34 9.74 -4.50 5.53
CA ALA A 34 9.77 -3.13 5.02
C ALA A 34 9.08 -3.02 3.65
N LEU A 35 9.32 -3.99 2.75
CA LEU A 35 8.66 -4.05 1.45
C LEU A 35 7.14 -4.17 1.60
N LYS A 36 6.64 -5.09 2.44
CA LYS A 36 5.20 -5.26 2.71
C LYS A 36 4.54 -3.99 3.23
N ILE A 37 5.17 -3.33 4.21
CA ILE A 37 4.66 -2.06 4.77
C ILE A 37 4.58 -0.99 3.67
N SER A 38 5.59 -0.88 2.81
CA SER A 38 5.59 0.10 1.71
C SER A 38 4.48 -0.16 0.69
N MET A 39 4.22 -1.44 0.35
CA MET A 39 3.14 -1.80 -0.57
C MET A 39 1.76 -1.56 0.04
N GLN A 40 1.56 -1.86 1.33
CA GLN A 40 0.31 -1.54 2.04
C GLN A 40 0.06 -0.04 2.10
N ALA A 41 1.08 0.76 2.41
CA ALA A 41 0.98 2.22 2.40
C ALA A 41 0.60 2.76 1.02
N LEU A 42 1.24 2.24 -0.04
CA LEU A 42 0.94 2.62 -1.43
C LEU A 42 -0.48 2.22 -1.82
N LEU A 43 -0.95 1.05 -1.40
CA LEU A 43 -2.32 0.58 -1.63
C LEU A 43 -3.36 1.49 -0.97
N VAL A 44 -3.15 1.86 0.29
CA VAL A 44 -4.05 2.78 1.01
C VAL A 44 -4.07 4.16 0.35
N LEU A 45 -2.89 4.68 -0.03
CA LEU A 45 -2.77 5.97 -0.70
C LEU A 45 -3.50 5.99 -2.05
N THR A 46 -3.30 4.95 -2.87
CA THR A 46 -3.95 4.84 -4.19
C THR A 46 -5.47 4.62 -4.06
N SER A 47 -5.93 3.85 -3.08
CA SER A 47 -7.36 3.75 -2.73
C SER A 47 -7.96 5.12 -2.38
N LEU A 48 -7.29 5.88 -1.50
CA LEU A 48 -7.77 7.19 -1.07
C LEU A 48 -7.82 8.18 -2.23
N LEU A 49 -6.87 8.10 -3.17
CA LEU A 49 -6.83 8.97 -4.35
C LEU A 49 -7.91 8.59 -5.37
N LEU A 50 -8.21 7.30 -5.55
CA LEU A 50 -9.26 6.84 -6.47
C LEU A 50 -10.66 7.33 -6.08
N VAL A 51 -10.98 7.43 -4.79
CA VAL A 51 -12.31 7.88 -4.31
C VAL A 51 -12.71 9.26 -4.89
N PRO A 52 -11.96 10.35 -4.67
CA PRO A 52 -12.28 11.65 -5.26
C PRO A 52 -12.14 11.65 -6.78
N LEU A 53 -11.23 10.88 -7.36
CA LEU A 53 -11.05 10.77 -8.81
C LEU A 53 -12.31 10.22 -9.50
N VAL A 54 -12.90 9.17 -8.92
CA VAL A 54 -14.14 8.56 -9.42
C VAL A 54 -15.35 9.45 -9.12
N LEU A 55 -15.40 10.12 -7.96
CA LEU A 55 -16.48 11.07 -7.65
C LEU A 55 -16.49 12.27 -8.60
N LEU A 56 -15.32 12.77 -9.00
CA LEU A 56 -15.20 13.85 -9.98
C LEU A 56 -15.74 13.45 -11.37
N HIS A 57 -15.77 12.17 -11.71
CA HIS A 57 -16.45 11.67 -12.92
C HIS A 57 -17.98 11.75 -12.82
N LYS A 58 -18.56 11.70 -11.61
CA LYS A 58 -20.01 11.78 -11.37
C LYS A 58 -20.52 13.20 -11.13
N GLY A 59 -19.65 14.17 -10.92
CA GLY A 59 -20.02 15.58 -10.70
C GLY A 59 -20.56 16.32 -11.93
N LYS A 60 -20.73 15.65 -13.08
CA LYS A 60 -20.88 16.31 -14.40
C LYS A 60 -22.30 16.30 -15.00
N GLY A 61 -23.36 16.26 -14.18
CA GLY A 61 -24.74 16.34 -14.69
C GLY A 61 -25.86 16.37 -13.65
N GLY A 62 -25.60 16.85 -12.42
CA GLY A 62 -26.58 16.84 -11.32
C GLY A 62 -27.18 18.21 -10.98
N GLY A 63 -26.86 19.26 -11.73
CA GLY A 63 -27.31 20.62 -11.44
C GLY A 63 -28.77 20.84 -11.86
N LEU A 64 -29.49 21.70 -11.13
CA LEU A 64 -30.89 22.06 -11.43
C LEU A 64 -31.09 22.47 -12.90
N SER A 65 -30.10 23.06 -13.55
CA SER A 65 -30.20 23.47 -14.95
C SER A 65 -30.26 22.31 -15.96
N ASP A 66 -29.69 21.14 -15.64
CA ASP A 66 -29.89 19.91 -16.44
C ASP A 66 -31.27 19.28 -16.15
N MET A 67 -31.79 19.46 -14.92
CA MET A 67 -33.09 18.93 -14.50
C MET A 67 -34.28 19.80 -14.97
N PHE A 68 -34.06 21.10 -15.22
CA PHE A 68 -35.07 22.04 -15.73
C PHE A 68 -34.96 22.32 -17.23
N GLY A 69 -34.33 21.42 -17.98
CA GLY A 69 -34.28 21.48 -19.44
C GLY A 69 -33.18 22.40 -19.95
N GLY A 70 -31.92 22.00 -19.71
CA GLY A 70 -30.68 22.68 -20.07
C GLY A 70 -30.47 22.93 -21.57
N GLY A 71 -31.38 23.69 -22.18
CA GLY A 71 -31.17 24.57 -23.33
C GLY A 71 -30.99 23.92 -24.69
N ILE A 72 -31.88 24.29 -25.62
CA ILE A 72 -31.77 24.15 -27.08
C ILE A 72 -30.55 24.95 -27.66
N THR A 73 -29.66 25.48 -26.81
CA THR A 73 -28.46 26.26 -27.20
C THR A 73 -27.23 25.94 -26.32
N SER A 74 -27.15 24.78 -25.68
CA SER A 74 -26.02 24.46 -24.78
C SER A 74 -24.88 23.70 -25.48
N SER A 75 -24.46 24.15 -26.66
CA SER A 75 -23.15 23.79 -27.24
C SER A 75 -22.06 24.75 -26.77
N ALA A 76 -22.01 25.05 -25.48
CA ALA A 76 -21.00 25.91 -24.87
C ALA A 76 -20.10 25.08 -23.94
N GLY A 77 -19.10 24.43 -24.55
CA GLY A 77 -17.84 24.17 -23.86
C GLY A 77 -17.84 23.08 -22.78
N SER A 78 -18.51 21.95 -23.00
CA SER A 78 -18.06 20.72 -22.32
C SER A 78 -16.62 20.48 -22.75
N SER A 79 -15.67 20.72 -21.84
CA SER A 79 -14.24 20.51 -22.00
C SER A 79 -13.94 19.03 -22.29
N GLY A 80 -14.21 18.58 -23.52
CA GLY A 80 -14.03 17.19 -23.94
C GLY A 80 -12.59 16.73 -23.76
N VAL A 81 -11.62 17.66 -23.78
CA VAL A 81 -10.21 17.37 -23.48
C VAL A 81 -9.99 17.07 -22.00
N ALA A 82 -10.56 17.87 -21.09
CA ALA A 82 -10.46 17.66 -19.65
C ALA A 82 -11.13 16.35 -19.23
N GLU A 83 -12.29 16.03 -19.81
CA GLU A 83 -13.00 14.78 -19.57
C GLU A 83 -12.23 13.56 -20.06
N ARG A 84 -11.69 13.63 -21.29
CA ARG A 84 -10.86 12.55 -21.86
C ARG A 84 -9.55 12.36 -21.12
N ASN A 85 -8.98 13.44 -20.55
CA ASN A 85 -7.76 13.35 -19.74
C ASN A 85 -8.04 12.74 -18.37
N LEU A 86 -9.11 13.18 -17.69
CA LEU A 86 -9.49 12.67 -16.38
C LEU A 86 -9.79 11.16 -16.44
N ASN A 87 -10.52 10.71 -17.47
CA ASN A 87 -10.80 9.28 -17.68
C ASN A 87 -9.52 8.46 -17.88
N ARG A 88 -8.56 8.98 -18.68
CA ARG A 88 -7.27 8.29 -18.90
C ARG A 88 -6.46 8.18 -17.62
N ILE A 89 -6.38 9.25 -16.83
CA ILE A 89 -5.67 9.24 -15.54
C ILE A 89 -6.34 8.27 -14.58
N THR A 90 -7.67 8.28 -14.46
CA THR A 90 -8.38 7.36 -13.55
C THR A 90 -8.23 5.90 -13.96
N ILE A 91 -8.32 5.58 -15.24
CA ILE A 91 -8.06 4.21 -15.72
C ILE A 91 -6.60 3.81 -15.40
N GLY A 92 -5.63 4.68 -15.65
CA GLY A 92 -4.22 4.42 -15.32
C GLY A 92 -4.00 4.17 -13.82
N VAL A 93 -4.56 5.02 -12.97
CA VAL A 93 -4.47 4.86 -11.51
C VAL A 93 -5.19 3.60 -11.03
N ALA A 94 -6.36 3.28 -11.59
CA ALA A 94 -7.11 2.07 -11.26
C ALA A 94 -6.35 0.79 -11.64
N LEU A 95 -5.70 0.77 -12.80
CA LEU A 95 -4.85 -0.35 -13.22
C LEU A 95 -3.65 -0.54 -12.29
N VAL A 96 -2.96 0.54 -11.93
CA VAL A 96 -1.83 0.49 -10.98
C VAL A 96 -2.30 0.00 -9.61
N TRP A 97 -3.43 0.52 -9.13
CA TRP A 97 -4.04 0.11 -7.87
C TRP A 97 -4.35 -1.40 -7.85
N THR A 98 -5.00 -1.92 -8.89
CA THR A 98 -5.29 -3.36 -9.01
C THR A 98 -4.01 -4.20 -9.09
N ALA A 99 -3.00 -3.75 -9.84
CA ALA A 99 -1.72 -4.45 -9.91
C ALA A 99 -1.03 -4.57 -8.54
N VAL A 100 -1.05 -3.50 -7.74
CA VAL A 100 -0.49 -3.48 -6.38
C VAL A 100 -1.22 -4.48 -5.48
N ILE A 101 -2.55 -4.58 -5.57
CA ILE A 101 -3.33 -5.59 -4.84
C ILE A 101 -2.87 -7.00 -5.20
N VAL A 102 -2.75 -7.30 -6.49
CA VAL A 102 -2.38 -8.64 -6.96
C VAL A 102 -0.97 -9.01 -6.48
N VAL A 103 0.00 -8.11 -6.63
CA VAL A 103 1.38 -8.38 -6.19
C VAL A 103 1.48 -8.53 -4.68
N LEU A 104 0.80 -7.67 -3.91
CA LEU A 104 0.77 -7.81 -2.45
C LEU A 104 0.12 -9.13 -2.02
N GLY A 105 -1.00 -9.50 -2.63
CA GLY A 105 -1.67 -10.79 -2.37
C GLY A 105 -0.81 -12.00 -2.76
N LEU A 106 0.00 -11.87 -3.81
CA LEU A 106 0.96 -12.90 -4.22
C LEU A 106 2.08 -13.06 -3.17
N ILE A 107 2.64 -11.95 -2.70
CA ILE A 107 3.67 -11.94 -1.65
C ILE A 107 3.09 -12.57 -0.37
N GLU A 108 1.89 -12.19 0.05
CA GLU A 108 1.22 -12.77 1.22
C GLU A 108 0.95 -14.27 1.06
N ARG A 109 0.61 -14.73 -0.16
CA ARG A 109 0.33 -16.15 -0.43
C ARG A 109 1.58 -17.04 -0.34
N TYR A 110 2.76 -16.54 -0.70
CA TYR A 110 3.99 -17.33 -0.70
C TYR A 110 4.88 -17.10 0.53
N ASP A 111 4.55 -16.13 1.39
CA ASP A 111 5.26 -15.85 2.65
C ASP A 111 4.72 -16.67 3.84
N GLY A 112 4.07 -17.81 3.58
CA GLY A 112 3.60 -18.78 4.58
C GLY A 112 3.95 -20.20 4.16
#